data_AF-A0A7X5SBN3-F1
#
_entry.id   AF-A0A7X5SBN3-F1
#
_cell.length_a   1.000
_cell.length_b   1.000
_cell.length_c   1.000
_cell.angle_alpha   90.00
_cell.angle_beta   90.00
_cell.angle_gamma   90.00
#
_symmetry.space_group_name_H-M   'P 1'
#
loop_
_entity.id
_entity.type
_entity.pdbx_description
1 polymer ?
#
loop_
_entity_poly.entity_id
_entity_poly.type
_entity_poly.pdbx_seq_one_letter_code
_entity_poly.pdbx_strand_id
1 'polypeptide(L)'
;NRYNGTVVSNTSCVDCDFVDLNAVADLQPGFDRKSVNTMINFELSENHRLFFEGKYSETDSEFFGQPAFDSSLRVRRQNPYVSPELGALMDSRGATQILMNRFNVDAGRRGENIERKTYRAVLGAEGNFTDNWTYDVSANYGK
;
A
#
# COMPACT_ATOMS: atom_id res chain seq x y z
N ASN A 1 24.77 -15.42 -7.49
CA ASN A 1 24.72 -15.34 -6.03
C ASN A 1 25.43 -16.58 -5.49
N ARG A 2 26.69 -16.40 -5.07
CA ARG A 2 27.59 -17.46 -4.60
C ARG A 2 27.60 -17.41 -3.08
N TYR A 3 27.11 -18.48 -2.44
CA TYR A 3 27.13 -18.72 -1.00
C TYR A 3 28.56 -18.96 -0.48
N ASN A 4 29.40 -17.92 -0.48
CA ASN A 4 30.83 -18.04 -0.17
C ASN A 4 31.22 -17.44 1.20
N GLY A 5 30.26 -16.88 1.93
CA GLY A 5 30.51 -16.27 3.23
C GLY A 5 30.67 -17.27 4.37
N THR A 6 31.27 -16.81 5.47
CA THR A 6 31.45 -17.63 6.68
C THR A 6 30.17 -17.62 7.50
N VAL A 7 29.58 -18.78 7.74
CA VAL A 7 28.48 -18.95 8.70
C VAL A 7 29.05 -18.83 10.11
N VAL A 8 28.73 -17.73 10.79
CA VAL A 8 29.24 -17.42 12.14
C VAL A 8 28.31 -17.90 13.24
N SER A 9 27.02 -18.14 12.92
CA SER A 9 26.07 -18.80 13.81
C SER A 9 24.93 -19.46 13.03
N ASN A 10 24.02 -20.13 13.75
CA ASN A 10 22.82 -20.71 13.16
C ASN A 10 21.87 -19.68 12.52
N THR A 11 22.00 -18.39 12.84
CA THR A 11 21.15 -17.31 12.33
C THR A 11 21.93 -16.17 11.68
N SER A 12 23.26 -16.26 11.59
CA SER A 12 24.09 -15.19 11.06
C SER A 12 25.29 -15.71 10.29
N CYS A 13 25.64 -14.97 9.25
CA CYS A 13 26.78 -15.27 8.40
C CYS A 13 27.38 -13.94 7.88
N VAL A 14 28.67 -13.94 7.57
CA VAL A 14 29.42 -12.79 7.06
C VAL A 14 29.76 -13.05 5.60
N ASP A 15 29.48 -12.10 4.70
CA ASP A 15 29.72 -12.19 3.25
C ASP A 15 29.00 -13.34 2.52
N CYS A 16 27.84 -13.80 3.00
CA CYS A 16 27.01 -14.75 2.27
C CYS A 16 25.76 -14.10 1.71
N ASP A 17 25.21 -14.73 0.68
CA ASP A 17 23.90 -14.40 0.15
C ASP A 17 22.83 -14.64 1.22
N PHE A 18 22.31 -13.54 1.74
CA PHE A 18 21.14 -13.50 2.61
C PHE A 18 19.93 -13.04 1.81
N VAL A 19 18.73 -13.25 2.36
CA VAL A 19 17.53 -12.64 1.80
C VAL A 19 17.68 -11.12 1.93
N ASP A 20 17.79 -10.43 0.80
CA ASP A 20 17.83 -8.97 0.79
C ASP A 20 16.43 -8.42 1.09
N LEU A 21 16.20 -8.11 2.38
CA LEU A 21 14.95 -7.51 2.84
C LEU A 21 14.81 -6.05 2.39
N ASN A 22 15.92 -5.37 2.10
CA ASN A 22 15.90 -3.97 1.66
C ASN A 22 15.39 -3.85 0.22
N ALA A 23 15.68 -4.85 -0.63
CA ALA A 23 15.18 -4.90 -2.01
C ALA A 23 13.65 -4.92 -2.12
N VAL A 24 12.95 -5.30 -1.05
CA VAL A 24 11.48 -5.33 -0.97
C VAL A 24 10.95 -4.49 0.18
N ALA A 25 11.75 -3.58 0.73
CA ALA A 25 11.27 -2.63 1.72
C ALA A 25 10.41 -1.57 1.03
N ASP A 26 9.21 -1.37 1.54
CA ASP A 26 8.44 -0.16 1.26
C ASP A 26 8.54 0.75 2.49
N LEU A 27 9.31 1.82 2.36
CA LEU A 27 9.58 2.75 3.46
C LEU A 27 8.39 3.67 3.73
N GLN A 28 7.61 3.99 2.69
CA GLN A 28 6.46 4.87 2.78
C GLN A 28 5.49 4.59 1.63
N PRO A 29 4.20 4.40 1.93
CA PRO A 29 3.17 4.27 0.90
C PRO A 29 3.17 5.46 -0.08
N GLY A 30 2.91 5.17 -1.35
CA GLY A 30 2.62 6.18 -2.36
C GLY A 30 1.26 6.83 -2.10
N PHE A 31 1.17 8.15 -2.25
CA PHE A 31 -0.08 8.88 -2.10
C PHE A 31 -0.27 9.88 -3.23
N ASP A 32 -1.39 9.77 -3.93
CA ASP A 32 -1.88 10.79 -4.85
C ASP A 32 -3.16 11.41 -4.30
N ARG A 33 -3.19 12.74 -4.20
CA ARG A 33 -4.30 13.47 -3.59
C ARG A 33 -4.74 14.60 -4.50
N LYS A 34 -6.03 14.62 -4.81
CA LYS A 34 -6.66 15.67 -5.62
C LYS A 34 -7.83 16.24 -4.84
N SER A 35 -7.90 17.56 -4.76
CA SER A 35 -9.02 18.24 -4.10
C SER A 35 -9.44 19.46 -4.87
N VAL A 36 -10.75 19.59 -5.07
CA VAL A 36 -11.38 20.77 -5.68
C VAL A 36 -12.44 21.26 -4.71
N ASN A 37 -12.42 22.57 -4.44
CA ASN A 37 -13.46 23.24 -3.69
C ASN A 37 -14.02 24.38 -4.54
N THR A 38 -15.34 24.51 -4.54
CA THR A 38 -16.07 25.52 -5.28
C THR A 38 -16.99 26.23 -4.31
N MET A 39 -17.00 27.56 -4.33
CA MET A 39 -17.94 28.38 -3.58
C MET A 39 -18.54 29.40 -4.54
N ILE A 40 -19.86 29.49 -4.54
CA ILE A 40 -20.62 30.42 -5.38
C ILE A 40 -21.61 31.13 -4.48
N ASN A 41 -21.64 32.46 -4.58
CA ASN A 41 -22.60 33.30 -3.89
C ASN A 41 -23.37 34.11 -4.92
N PHE A 42 -24.68 34.22 -4.74
CA PHE A 42 -25.57 34.98 -5.59
C PHE A 42 -26.48 35.87 -4.75
N GLU A 43 -26.38 37.18 -4.97
CA GLU A 43 -27.22 38.18 -4.32
C GLU A 43 -28.56 38.25 -5.08
N LEU A 44 -29.65 37.82 -4.43
CA LEU A 44 -31.01 38.02 -4.99
C LEU A 44 -31.47 39.45 -4.80
N SER A 45 -31.14 40.04 -3.66
CA SER A 45 -31.41 41.44 -3.30
C SER A 45 -30.43 41.88 -2.20
N GLU A 46 -30.51 43.14 -1.79
CA GLU A 46 -29.70 43.68 -0.68
C GLU A 46 -29.84 42.89 0.63
N ASN A 47 -30.94 42.16 0.80
CA ASN A 47 -31.26 41.44 2.05
C ASN A 47 -31.20 39.91 1.92
N HIS A 48 -31.02 39.36 0.72
CA HIS A 48 -31.14 37.91 0.48
C HIS A 48 -30.04 37.38 -0.43
N ARG A 49 -29.35 36.32 0.03
CA ARG A 49 -28.25 35.66 -0.68
C ARG A 49 -28.51 34.17 -0.79
N LEU A 50 -28.26 33.61 -1.97
CA LEU A 50 -28.07 32.16 -2.15
C LEU A 50 -26.58 31.84 -2.15
N PHE A 51 -26.25 30.69 -1.59
CA PHE A 51 -24.90 30.16 -1.64
C PHE A 51 -24.88 28.69 -2.02
N PHE A 52 -23.83 28.31 -2.73
CA PHE A 52 -23.51 26.93 -3.06
C PHE A 52 -22.07 26.63 -2.70
N GLU A 53 -21.85 25.50 -2.03
CA GLU A 53 -20.52 24.94 -1.77
C GLU A 53 -20.41 23.55 -2.39
N GLY A 54 -19.40 23.35 -3.23
CA GLY A 54 -19.00 22.05 -3.76
C GLY A 54 -17.63 21.67 -3.22
N LYS A 55 -17.47 20.40 -2.82
CA LYS A 55 -16.17 19.81 -2.52
C LYS A 55 -16.05 18.45 -3.17
N TYR A 56 -14.91 18.22 -3.79
CA TYR A 56 -14.47 16.91 -4.26
C TYR A 56 -13.07 16.64 -3.70
N SER A 57 -12.86 15.46 -3.13
CA SER A 57 -11.57 15.01 -2.66
C SER A 57 -11.38 13.55 -3.05
N GLU A 58 -10.24 13.25 -3.65
CA GLU A 58 -9.80 11.92 -4.04
C GLU A 58 -8.43 11.66 -3.42
N THR A 59 -8.24 10.44 -2.90
CA THR A 59 -6.96 9.98 -2.39
C THR A 59 -6.77 8.54 -2.82
N ASP A 60 -5.70 8.32 -3.57
CA ASP A 60 -5.19 7.00 -3.92
C ASP A 60 -3.97 6.71 -3.04
N SER A 61 -3.97 5.55 -2.41
CA SER A 61 -2.89 5.08 -1.54
C SER A 61 -2.42 3.72 -2.00
N GLU A 62 -1.13 3.61 -2.31
CA GLU A 62 -0.52 2.34 -2.69
C GLU A 62 0.56 1.96 -1.68
N PHE A 63 0.50 0.72 -1.20
CA PHE A 63 1.47 0.18 -0.26
C PHE A 63 1.84 -1.25 -0.65
N PHE A 64 3.13 -1.57 -0.57
CA PHE A 64 3.62 -2.92 -0.78
C PHE A 64 4.16 -3.52 0.51
N GLY A 65 3.62 -4.67 0.89
CA GLY A 65 4.17 -5.52 1.95
C GLY A 65 5.30 -6.42 1.47
N GLN A 66 5.71 -7.31 2.37
CA GLN A 66 6.64 -8.38 2.05
C GLN A 66 6.01 -9.37 1.04
N PRO A 67 6.81 -9.95 0.12
CA PRO A 67 6.36 -11.02 -0.77
C PRO A 67 5.75 -12.20 -0.01
N ALA A 68 5.12 -13.11 -0.76
CA ALA A 68 4.87 -14.44 -0.22
C ALA A 68 6.21 -15.12 0.09
N PHE A 69 6.24 -15.93 1.14
CA PHE A 69 7.47 -16.57 1.59
C PHE A 69 7.24 -18.01 2.02
N ASP A 70 8.27 -18.82 1.81
CA ASP A 70 8.35 -20.19 2.28
C ASP A 70 9.42 -20.28 3.36
N SER A 71 9.08 -20.93 4.47
CA SER A 71 10.01 -21.22 5.55
C SER A 71 10.24 -22.72 5.66
N SER A 72 11.50 -23.12 5.90
CA SER A 72 11.91 -24.52 6.03
C SER A 72 11.55 -25.39 4.82
N LEU A 73 11.59 -24.82 3.63
CA LEU A 73 11.36 -25.54 2.38
C LEU A 73 12.41 -26.65 2.27
N ARG A 74 11.93 -27.89 2.14
CA ARG A 74 12.76 -29.09 2.17
C ARG A 74 12.95 -29.65 0.78
N VAL A 75 14.17 -29.53 0.27
CA VAL A 75 14.59 -30.17 -0.97
C VAL A 75 15.31 -31.48 -0.62
N ARG A 76 14.62 -32.61 -0.84
CA ARG A 76 15.19 -33.95 -0.60
C ARG A 76 16.13 -34.33 -1.73
N ARG A 77 17.18 -35.11 -1.42
CA ARG A 77 18.11 -35.64 -2.43
C ARG A 77 17.41 -36.41 -3.56
N GLN A 78 16.30 -37.09 -3.25
CA GLN A 78 15.50 -37.87 -4.20
C GLN A 78 14.56 -37.02 -5.06
N ASN A 79 14.54 -35.70 -4.89
CA ASN A 79 13.72 -34.83 -5.72
C ASN A 79 14.24 -34.84 -7.17
N PRO A 80 13.41 -35.18 -8.18
CA PRO A 80 13.83 -35.28 -9.57
C PRO A 80 14.30 -33.94 -10.18
N TYR A 81 13.98 -32.81 -9.54
CA TYR A 81 14.43 -31.48 -9.94
C TYR A 81 15.79 -31.09 -9.35
N VAL A 82 16.42 -31.95 -8.54
CA VAL A 82 17.81 -31.75 -8.07
C VAL A 82 18.75 -32.06 -9.23
N SER A 83 19.56 -31.08 -9.64
CA SER A 83 20.53 -31.29 -10.73
C SER A 83 21.59 -32.34 -10.36
N PRO A 84 22.20 -33.03 -11.34
CA PRO A 84 23.26 -34.00 -11.09
C PRO A 84 24.41 -33.42 -10.25
N GLU A 85 24.79 -32.16 -10.48
CA GLU A 85 25.88 -31.48 -9.78
C GLU A 85 25.52 -31.22 -8.32
N LEU A 86 24.31 -30.71 -8.06
CA LEU A 86 23.83 -30.49 -6.69
C LEU A 86 23.68 -31.81 -5.94
N GLY A 87 23.16 -32.84 -6.61
CA GLY A 87 23.03 -34.19 -6.06
C GLY A 87 24.38 -34.78 -5.66
N ALA A 88 25.39 -34.69 -6.54
CA ALA A 88 26.75 -35.15 -6.24
C ALA A 88 27.37 -34.39 -5.06
N LEU A 89 27.14 -33.08 -4.95
CA LEU A 89 27.58 -32.29 -3.79
C LEU A 89 26.90 -32.76 -2.50
N MET A 90 25.59 -32.97 -2.52
CA MET A 90 24.85 -33.50 -1.38
C MET A 90 25.39 -34.88 -0.94
N ASP A 91 25.60 -35.79 -1.90
CA ASP A 91 26.11 -37.13 -1.64
C ASP A 91 27.53 -37.08 -1.05
N SER A 92 28.41 -36.22 -1.59
CA SER A 92 29.78 -36.02 -1.06
C SER A 92 29.82 -35.50 0.38
N ARG A 93 28.74 -34.84 0.82
CA ARG A 93 28.58 -34.29 2.17
C ARG A 93 27.68 -35.15 3.06
N GLY A 94 27.19 -36.29 2.58
CA GLY A 94 26.23 -37.15 3.30
C GLY A 94 24.88 -36.48 3.58
N ALA A 95 24.53 -35.43 2.83
CA ALA A 95 23.33 -34.65 3.05
C ALA A 95 22.12 -35.31 2.37
N THR A 96 21.09 -35.66 3.14
CA THR A 96 19.85 -36.26 2.60
C THR A 96 18.82 -35.22 2.17
N GLN A 97 18.99 -33.97 2.60
CA GLN A 97 18.10 -32.85 2.33
C GLN A 97 18.83 -31.51 2.44
N ILE A 98 18.29 -30.50 1.77
CA ILE A 98 18.62 -29.09 1.95
C ILE A 98 17.36 -28.41 2.49
N LEU A 99 17.56 -27.56 3.50
CA LEU A 99 16.52 -26.66 4.01
C LEU A 99 16.81 -25.25 3.51
N MET A 100 15.80 -24.58 2.99
CA MET A 100 15.91 -23.20 2.54
C MET A 100 14.68 -22.38 2.94
N ASN A 101 14.91 -21.09 3.14
CA ASN A 101 13.84 -20.10 3.21
C ASN A 101 13.88 -19.30 1.92
N ARG A 102 12.71 -18.93 1.39
CA ARG A 102 12.61 -18.21 0.11
C ARG A 102 11.59 -17.09 0.22
N PHE A 103 11.96 -15.91 -0.26
CA PHE A 103 11.01 -14.87 -0.63
C PHE A 103 10.67 -15.03 -2.11
N ASN A 104 9.37 -15.12 -2.42
CA ASN A 104 8.86 -15.39 -3.75
C ASN A 104 8.66 -14.07 -4.51
N VAL A 105 9.74 -13.29 -4.66
CA VAL A 105 9.74 -11.97 -5.33
C VAL A 105 9.33 -12.06 -6.80
N ASP A 106 9.57 -13.22 -7.42
CA ASP A 106 9.19 -13.57 -8.78
C ASP A 106 7.68 -13.69 -8.98
N ALA A 107 6.92 -13.93 -7.91
CA ALA A 107 5.46 -13.93 -7.92
C ALA A 107 4.86 -12.53 -7.68
N GLY A 108 5.71 -11.50 -7.53
CA GLY A 108 5.30 -10.15 -7.17
C GLY A 108 5.20 -9.92 -5.66
N ARG A 109 5.00 -8.66 -5.29
CA ARG A 109 4.81 -8.24 -3.90
C ARG A 109 3.33 -8.21 -3.55
N ARG A 110 3.01 -8.62 -2.32
CA ARG A 110 1.68 -8.39 -1.76
C ARG A 110 1.56 -6.93 -1.40
N GLY A 111 0.38 -6.35 -1.53
CA GLY A 111 0.16 -4.94 -1.27
C GLY A 111 -1.31 -4.60 -1.28
N GLU A 112 -1.59 -3.33 -1.03
CA GLU A 112 -2.92 -2.75 -1.01
C GLU A 112 -2.93 -1.50 -1.87
N ASN A 113 -3.99 -1.35 -2.67
CA ASN A 113 -4.33 -0.11 -3.33
C ASN A 113 -5.71 0.33 -2.83
N ILE A 114 -5.76 1.50 -2.19
CA ILE A 114 -6.95 2.04 -1.56
C ILE A 114 -7.29 3.37 -2.22
N GLU A 115 -8.44 3.40 -2.89
CA GLU A 115 -9.04 4.61 -3.45
C GLU A 115 -10.13 5.12 -2.50
N ARG A 116 -10.06 6.40 -2.12
CA ARG A 116 -11.10 7.09 -1.37
C ARG A 116 -11.55 8.34 -2.10
N LYS A 117 -12.82 8.36 -2.48
CA LYS A 117 -13.50 9.51 -3.09
C LYS A 117 -14.55 10.06 -2.14
N THR A 118 -14.55 11.37 -1.95
CA THR A 118 -15.54 12.08 -1.15
C THR A 118 -16.04 13.29 -1.91
N TYR A 119 -17.35 13.43 -1.99
CA TYR A 119 -17.99 14.59 -2.59
C TYR A 119 -19.04 15.16 -1.64
N ARG A 120 -19.10 16.49 -1.54
CA ARG A 120 -20.08 17.23 -0.74
C ARG A 120 -20.64 18.37 -1.57
N ALA A 121 -21.95 18.51 -1.56
CA ALA A 121 -22.67 19.66 -2.09
C ALA A 121 -23.54 20.26 -0.99
N VAL A 122 -23.46 21.58 -0.82
CA VAL A 122 -24.34 22.34 0.05
C VAL A 122 -24.99 23.44 -0.75
N LEU A 123 -26.31 23.53 -0.66
CA LEU A 123 -27.09 24.63 -1.19
C LEU A 123 -27.80 25.29 -0.02
N GLY A 124 -27.69 26.60 0.09
CA GLY A 124 -28.37 27.34 1.14
C GLY A 124 -28.80 28.73 0.73
N ALA A 125 -29.62 29.31 1.59
CA ALA A 125 -30.16 30.65 1.46
C ALA A 125 -30.06 31.33 2.82
N GLU A 126 -29.60 32.57 2.82
CA GLU A 126 -29.50 33.39 4.02
C GLU A 126 -30.02 34.80 3.74
N GLY A 127 -30.43 35.51 4.80
CA GLY A 127 -30.87 36.88 4.67
C GLY A 127 -31.69 37.41 5.84
N ASN A 128 -32.26 38.59 5.64
CA ASN A 128 -33.11 39.27 6.62
C ASN A 128 -34.58 39.18 6.20
N PHE A 129 -35.45 38.58 7.02
CA PHE A 129 -36.91 38.60 6.81
C PHE A 129 -37.53 39.94 7.20
N THR A 130 -37.02 40.55 8.27
CA THR A 130 -37.38 41.89 8.78
C THR A 130 -36.13 42.53 9.38
N ASP A 131 -36.20 43.81 9.79
CA ASP A 131 -35.08 44.52 10.42
C ASP A 131 -34.53 43.83 11.69
N ASN A 132 -35.32 42.94 12.32
CA ASN A 132 -34.98 42.26 13.57
C ASN A 132 -34.86 40.73 13.43
N TRP A 133 -35.07 40.16 12.24
CA TRP A 133 -35.07 38.70 12.05
C TRP A 133 -34.27 38.28 10.82
N THR A 134 -33.30 37.40 11.05
CA THR A 134 -32.46 36.79 10.03
C THR A 134 -32.74 35.29 9.89
N TYR A 135 -32.43 34.72 8.73
CA TYR A 135 -32.48 33.28 8.50
C TYR A 135 -31.22 32.78 7.80
N ASP A 136 -30.92 31.49 8.02
CA ASP A 136 -29.98 30.69 7.26
C ASP A 136 -30.59 29.28 7.19
N VAL A 137 -30.82 28.80 5.98
CA VAL A 137 -31.32 27.45 5.72
C VAL A 137 -30.45 26.80 4.66
N SER A 138 -30.06 25.55 4.90
CA SER A 138 -29.25 24.80 3.94
C SER A 138 -29.61 23.32 3.89
N ALA A 139 -29.33 22.71 2.74
CA ALA A 139 -29.39 21.29 2.51
C ALA A 139 -28.00 20.79 2.11
N ASN A 140 -27.55 19.69 2.72
CA ASN A 140 -26.24 19.09 2.49
C ASN A 140 -26.41 17.66 2.00
N TYR A 141 -25.70 17.32 0.93
CA TYR A 141 -25.55 15.96 0.45
C TYR A 141 -24.06 15.61 0.36
N GLY A 142 -23.69 14.42 0.84
CA GLY A 142 -22.34 13.91 0.71
C GLY A 142 -22.28 12.39 0.61
N LYS A 143 -21.20 11.90 0.00
CA LYS A 143 -20.88 10.48 -0.14
C LYS A 143 -19.37 10.28 -0.20
#